data_AF-A0A2J6XAN1-F1
#
_entry.id   AF-A0A2J6XAN1-F1
#
_cell.length_a   1.000
_cell.length_b   1.000
_cell.length_c   1.000
_cell.angle_alpha   90.00
_cell.angle_beta   90.00
_cell.angle_gamma   90.00
#
_symmetry.space_group_name_H-M   'P 1'
#
loop_
_entity.id
_entity.type
_entity.pdbx_description
1 polymer ?
#
loop_
_entity_poly.entity_id
_entity_poly.type
_entity_poly.pdbx_seq_one_letter_code
_entity_poly.pdbx_strand_id
1 'polypeptide(L)' 'MVIDIDASRATIGQRTGTERYSWEVIAALDRVAPPQISLRLYINGG' A
#
# COMPACT_ATOMS: atom_id res chain seq x y z
N MET A 1 -8.93 -6.53 13.30
CA MET A 1 -7.93 -5.47 13.57
C MET A 1 -7.66 -4.74 12.27
N VAL A 2 -7.53 -3.41 12.30
CA VAL A 2 -7.26 -2.62 11.10
C VAL A 2 -5.80 -2.18 11.12
N ILE A 3 -5.13 -2.31 9.98
CA ILE A 3 -3.77 -1.78 9.75
C ILE A 3 -3.89 -0.71 8.68
N ASP A 4 -3.51 0.51 9.04
CA ASP A 4 -3.44 1.63 8.11
C ASP A 4 -2.08 1.61 7.38
N ILE A 5 -2.12 1.67 6.05
CA ILE A 5 -0.94 1.67 5.18
C ILE A 5 -0.90 2.97 4.38
N ASP A 6 0.24 3.67 4.46
CA ASP A 6 0.53 4.82 3.62
C ASP A 6 0.81 4.37 2.18
N ALA A 7 -0.12 4.67 1.27
CA ALA A 7 -0.04 4.39 -0.15
C ALA A 7 0.46 5.58 -0.99
N SER A 8 0.93 6.66 -0.36
CA SER A 8 1.40 7.87 -1.06
C SER A 8 2.48 7.54 -2.07
N ARG A 9 3.42 6.66 -1.72
CA ARG A 9 4.49 6.24 -2.64
C ARG A 9 4.00 5.39 -3.80
N ALA A 10 2.97 4.59 -3.61
CA ALA A 10 2.40 3.75 -4.67
C ALA A 10 1.51 4.53 -5.66
N THR A 11 1.12 5.76 -5.31
CA THR A 11 0.16 6.59 -6.06
C THR A 11 0.77 7.81 -6.73
N ILE A 12 2.07 8.10 -6.49
CA ILE A 12 2.80 9.17 -7.18
C ILE A 12 2.94 8.85 -8.67
N GLY A 13 2.68 9.86 -9.53
CA GLY A 13 2.69 9.71 -10.99
C GLY A 13 4.09 9.66 -11.64
N GLN A 14 5.16 9.80 -10.87
CA GLN A 14 6.52 9.57 -11.35
C GLN A 14 6.80 8.05 -11.34
N ARG A 15 7.63 7.56 -12.26
CA ARG A 15 7.98 6.13 -12.37
C ARG A 15 9.45 5.95 -12.07
N THR A 16 9.86 6.33 -10.88
CA THR A 16 11.25 6.17 -10.41
C THR A 16 11.54 4.73 -9.98
N GLY A 17 10.52 3.87 -9.90
CA GLY A 17 10.60 2.44 -9.58
C GLY A 17 10.18 2.15 -8.15
N THR A 18 10.35 3.12 -7.25
CA THR A 18 9.84 3.06 -5.87
C THR A 18 8.32 2.90 -5.85
N GLU A 19 7.60 3.51 -6.79
CA GLU A 19 6.14 3.45 -6.84
C GLU A 19 5.66 2.03 -7.17
N ARG A 20 6.32 1.38 -8.14
CA ARG A 20 6.07 -0.02 -8.49
C ARG A 20 6.41 -0.94 -7.33
N TYR A 21 7.57 -0.74 -6.70
CA TYR A 21 7.97 -1.53 -5.54
C TYR A 21 6.96 -1.40 -4.38
N SER A 22 6.55 -0.18 -4.04
CA SER A 22 5.54 0.07 -3.02
C SER A 22 4.21 -0.60 -3.35
N TRP A 23 3.77 -0.54 -4.61
CA TRP A 23 2.56 -1.25 -5.06
C TRP A 23 2.68 -2.77 -4.92
N GLU A 24 3.80 -3.35 -5.34
CA GLU A 24 4.05 -4.79 -5.24
C GLU A 24 4.07 -5.27 -3.78
N VAL A 25 4.61 -4.48 -2.86
CA VAL A 25 4.58 -4.76 -1.41
C VAL A 25 3.15 -4.75 -0.87
N ILE A 26 2.35 -3.72 -1.22
CA ILE A 26 0.94 -3.64 -0.80
C ILE A 26 0.15 -4.85 -1.31
N ALA A 27 0.33 -5.22 -2.58
CA ALA A 27 -0.33 -6.38 -3.17
C ALA A 27 0.16 -7.72 -2.60
N ALA A 28 1.40 -7.80 -2.12
CA ALA A 28 1.89 -8.98 -1.40
C ALA A 28 1.26 -9.07 0.00
N LEU A 29 1.13 -7.95 0.70
CA LEU A 29 0.49 -7.87 2.02
C LEU A 29 -0.98 -8.30 1.96
N ASP A 30 -1.73 -7.82 0.97
CA ASP A 30 -3.14 -8.20 0.76
C ASP A 30 -3.31 -9.72 0.57
N ARG A 31 -2.39 -10.36 -0.16
CA ARG A 31 -2.41 -11.81 -0.40
C ARG A 31 -2.12 -12.67 0.83
N VAL A 32 -1.33 -12.15 1.78
CA VAL A 32 -0.91 -12.93 2.97
C VAL A 32 -1.66 -12.53 4.24
N ALA A 33 -2.46 -11.46 4.20
CA ALA A 33 -3.21 -10.98 5.34
C ALA A 33 -4.23 -12.04 5.81
N PRO A 34 -4.26 -12.40 7.11
CA PRO A 34 -5.32 -13.24 7.65
C PRO A 34 -6.69 -12.58 7.52
N PRO A 35 -7.80 -13.34 7.39
CA PRO A 35 -9.15 -12.79 7.20
C PRO A 35 -9.61 -11.79 8.26
N GLN A 36 -9.08 -11.89 9.48
CA GLN A 36 -9.37 -11.00 10.61
C GLN A 36 -8.61 -9.66 10.57
N ILE A 37 -7.69 -9.49 9.61
CA ILE A 37 -6.96 -8.25 9.36
C ILE A 37 -7.59 -7.53 8.18
N SER A 38 -7.91 -6.26 8.37
CA SER A 38 -8.30 -5.37 7.28
C SER A 38 -7.19 -4.37 7.02
N LEU A 39 -6.74 -4.29 5.77
CA LEU A 39 -5.76 -3.29 5.33
C LEU A 39 -6.51 -2.06 4.80
N ARG A 40 -6.25 -0.89 5.37
CA ARG A 40 -6.79 0.39 4.87
C ARG A 40 -5.66 1.18 4.25
N LEU A 41 -5.79 1.52 2.97
CA LEU A 41 -4.84 2.39 2.29
C LEU A 41 -5.25 3.86 2.49
N TYR A 42 -4.29 4.70 2.85
CA TYR A 42 -4.46 6.15 2.90
C TYR A 42 -3.36 6.86 2.11
N ILE A 43 -3.58 8.11 1.73
CA ILE A 43 -2.60 8.97 1.07
C ILE A 43 -2.40 10.20 1.94
N ASN A 44 -1.16 10.51 2.29
CA ASN A 44 -0.78 11.71 3.01
C ASN A 44 -0.30 12.78 2.01
N GLY A 45 -0.88 13.98 2.08
CA GLY A 45 -0.38 15.15 1.34
C GLY A 45 -0.84 15.27 -0.11
N GLY A 46 -2.14 15.02 -0.37
CA GLY A 46 -2.78 15.47 -1.61
C GLY A 46 -2.79 16.99 -1.75
#